data_AF-A0AAU1F0P9-F1
#
_entry.id   AF-A0AAU1F0P9-F1
#
_cell.length_a   1.000
_cell.length_b   1.000
_cell.length_c   1.000
_cell.angle_alpha   90.00
_cell.angle_beta   90.00
_cell.angle_gamma   90.00
#
_symmetry.space_group_name_H-M   'P 1'
#
loop_
_entity.id
_entity.type
_entity.pdbx_description
1 polymer ?
#
loop_
_entity_poly.entity_id
_entity_poly.type
_entity_poly.pdbx_seq_one_letter_code
_entity_poly.pdbx_strand_id
1 'polypeptide(L)'
;MGTEGARTDRLGLLLDQFDHAREMAQVRLTGLSDEEYLWEPVPGCWSIRRRGEAATPRAFGPGEWVLDLGAPDIPANEYAEVARQAAGGMTVAKIADDWSVSVERVEQILTHTGAPEPDATPITTIAWRLAHLHFQFAGGWEWTFGERRQDPKLMVDFDPSAASTLERFWSVIDRWRDSVAAVSDEQLDTVGFSQYPYSNDADHPFITVLSGANLELIHHMAEIALLRDLWRSRFTTPG
;
A
#
# COMPACT_ATOMS: atom_id res chain seq x y z
N MET A 1 -4.73 -28.55 -16.64
CA MET A 1 -5.11 -27.13 -16.65
C MET A 1 -5.10 -26.69 -18.10
N GLY A 2 -6.26 -26.51 -18.72
CA GLY A 2 -6.37 -26.13 -20.12
C GLY A 2 -6.06 -24.64 -20.30
N THR A 3 -5.47 -24.27 -21.44
CA THR A 3 -5.11 -22.89 -21.80
C THR A 3 -6.27 -22.12 -22.45
N GLU A 4 -7.45 -22.74 -22.60
CA GLU A 4 -8.63 -22.07 -23.12
C GLU A 4 -9.10 -20.99 -22.14
N GLY A 5 -9.00 -19.73 -22.55
CA GLY A 5 -9.40 -18.56 -21.76
C GLY A 5 -8.27 -17.80 -21.07
N ALA A 6 -7.01 -18.24 -21.20
CA ALA A 6 -5.87 -17.50 -20.67
C ALA A 6 -5.75 -16.13 -21.36
N ARG A 7 -5.79 -15.04 -20.58
CA ARG A 7 -5.58 -13.70 -21.11
C ARG A 7 -4.08 -13.48 -21.29
N THR A 8 -3.66 -13.12 -22.50
CA THR A 8 -2.23 -12.98 -22.85
C THR A 8 -1.86 -11.56 -23.28
N ASP A 9 -2.84 -10.67 -23.39
CA ASP A 9 -2.61 -9.25 -23.57
C ASP A 9 -2.14 -8.58 -22.27
N ARG A 10 -1.61 -7.36 -22.40
CA ARG A 10 -0.97 -6.60 -21.30
C ARG A 10 -1.90 -6.42 -20.10
N LEU A 11 -3.15 -6.01 -20.35
CA LEU A 11 -4.14 -5.78 -19.30
C LEU A 11 -4.63 -7.10 -18.72
N GLY A 12 -4.88 -8.07 -19.59
CA GLY A 12 -5.29 -9.41 -19.22
C GLY A 12 -4.37 -10.08 -18.20
N LEU A 13 -3.06 -10.00 -18.40
CA LEU A 13 -2.07 -10.55 -17.48
C LEU A 13 -2.09 -9.85 -16.11
N LEU A 14 -2.24 -8.52 -16.08
CA LEU A 14 -2.33 -7.76 -14.82
C LEU A 14 -3.64 -8.03 -14.09
N LEU A 15 -4.76 -8.16 -14.82
CA LEU A 15 -6.05 -8.55 -14.25
C LEU A 15 -6.01 -9.95 -13.68
N ASP A 16 -5.43 -10.91 -14.41
CA ASP A 16 -5.31 -12.28 -13.93
C ASP A 16 -4.45 -12.32 -12.66
N GLN A 17 -3.30 -11.62 -12.64
CA GLN A 17 -2.47 -11.53 -11.43
C GLN A 17 -3.24 -10.95 -10.24
N PHE A 18 -4.01 -9.87 -10.45
CA PHE A 18 -4.83 -9.26 -9.41
C PHE A 18 -5.92 -10.21 -8.91
N ASP A 19 -6.65 -10.87 -9.82
CA ASP A 19 -7.73 -11.81 -9.51
C ASP A 19 -7.18 -12.97 -8.65
N HIS A 20 -6.04 -13.55 -9.03
CA HIS A 20 -5.41 -14.64 -8.25
C HIS A 20 -4.99 -14.18 -6.84
N ALA A 21 -4.37 -12.99 -6.73
CA ALA A 21 -3.97 -12.43 -5.44
C ALA A 21 -5.19 -12.19 -4.54
N ARG A 22 -6.26 -11.62 -5.11
CA ARG A 22 -7.54 -11.38 -4.43
C ARG A 22 -8.18 -12.69 -3.94
N GLU A 23 -8.27 -13.72 -4.77
CA GLU A 23 -8.85 -15.02 -4.40
C GLU A 23 -8.07 -15.69 -3.26
N MET A 24 -6.74 -15.70 -3.35
CA MET A 24 -5.88 -16.21 -2.26
C MET A 24 -6.11 -15.44 -0.96
N ALA A 25 -6.17 -14.11 -1.05
CA ALA A 25 -6.39 -13.25 0.11
C ALA A 25 -7.76 -13.46 0.77
N GLN A 26 -8.83 -13.65 -0.02
CA GLN A 26 -10.17 -13.94 0.51
C GLN A 26 -10.18 -15.22 1.36
N VAL A 27 -9.54 -16.28 0.88
CA VAL A 27 -9.41 -17.53 1.65
C VAL A 27 -8.58 -17.28 2.91
N ARG A 28 -7.45 -16.59 2.80
CA ARG A 28 -6.57 -16.29 3.93
C ARG A 28 -7.20 -15.39 4.99
N LEU A 29 -8.12 -14.52 4.62
CA LEU A 29 -8.82 -13.60 5.53
C LEU A 29 -10.09 -14.20 6.14
N THR A 30 -10.50 -15.40 5.73
CA THR A 30 -11.65 -16.10 6.32
C THR A 30 -11.46 -16.29 7.84
N GLY A 31 -12.49 -15.99 8.62
CA GLY A 31 -12.49 -16.15 10.07
C GLY A 31 -11.51 -15.23 10.82
N LEU A 32 -11.07 -14.12 10.23
CA LEU A 32 -10.27 -13.11 10.95
C LEU A 32 -11.11 -12.51 12.09
N SER A 33 -10.64 -12.66 13.32
CA SER A 33 -11.27 -12.06 14.51
C SER A 33 -10.70 -10.68 14.78
N ASP A 34 -11.44 -9.86 15.54
CA ASP A 34 -10.98 -8.53 15.98
C ASP A 34 -9.70 -8.63 16.83
N GLU A 35 -9.56 -9.69 17.64
CA GLU A 35 -8.36 -9.93 18.46
C GLU A 35 -7.13 -10.21 17.58
N GLU A 36 -7.28 -11.01 16.52
CA GLU A 36 -6.20 -11.31 15.57
C GLU A 36 -5.86 -10.09 14.70
N TYR A 37 -6.89 -9.37 14.26
CA TYR A 37 -6.77 -8.16 13.47
C TYR A 37 -5.94 -7.08 14.19
N LEU A 38 -6.19 -6.87 15.49
CA LEU A 38 -5.49 -5.88 16.32
C LEU A 38 -4.22 -6.42 16.98
N TRP A 39 -3.81 -7.66 16.68
CA TRP A 39 -2.67 -8.27 17.35
C TRP A 39 -1.35 -7.55 17.10
N GLU A 40 -0.63 -7.25 18.18
CA GLU A 40 0.73 -6.75 18.15
C GLU A 40 1.73 -7.90 18.36
N PRO A 41 2.44 -8.36 17.32
CA PRO A 41 3.41 -9.45 17.45
C PRO A 41 4.66 -9.05 18.23
N VAL A 42 5.02 -7.76 18.26
CA VAL A 42 6.16 -7.24 19.02
C VAL A 42 5.83 -5.89 19.67
N PRO A 43 6.53 -5.49 20.74
CA PRO A 43 6.40 -4.14 21.29
C PRO A 43 6.75 -3.07 20.26
N GLY A 44 5.98 -1.97 20.26
CA GLY A 44 6.21 -0.84 19.35
C GLY A 44 5.65 -1.05 17.94
N CYS A 45 4.82 -2.07 17.72
CA CYS A 45 4.12 -2.26 16.46
C CYS A 45 3.25 -1.05 16.08
N TRP A 46 3.25 -0.74 14.80
CA TRP A 46 2.33 0.24 14.23
C TRP A 46 0.99 -0.42 13.93
N SER A 47 -0.10 0.26 14.31
CA SER A 47 -1.45 -0.25 14.16
C SER A 47 -2.40 0.85 13.67
N ILE A 48 -3.69 0.53 13.58
CA ILE A 48 -4.70 1.58 13.80
C ILE A 48 -4.82 1.82 15.30
N ARG A 49 -4.93 3.08 15.70
CA ARG A 49 -5.00 3.51 17.10
C ARG A 49 -6.18 4.44 17.27
N ARG A 50 -6.74 4.50 18.47
CA ARG A 50 -7.58 5.65 18.80
C ARG A 50 -6.77 6.93 18.65
N ARG A 51 -7.37 7.99 18.15
CA ARG A 51 -6.71 9.27 17.87
C ARG A 51 -5.93 9.83 19.06
N GLY A 52 -6.46 9.67 20.28
CA GLY A 52 -5.80 10.11 21.51
C GLY A 52 -4.63 9.22 21.96
N GLU A 53 -4.44 8.07 21.32
CA GLU A 53 -3.44 7.05 21.64
C GLU A 53 -2.44 6.84 20.47
N ALA A 54 -2.49 7.71 19.44
CA ALA A 54 -1.60 7.63 18.29
C ALA A 54 -0.13 7.60 18.73
N ALA A 55 0.61 6.60 18.26
CA ALA A 55 2.00 6.39 18.67
C ALA A 55 3.00 7.14 17.78
N THR A 56 2.52 7.66 16.64
CA THR A 56 3.36 8.19 15.55
C THR A 56 3.01 9.64 15.22
N PRO A 57 3.98 10.45 14.77
CA PRO A 57 3.82 11.90 14.63
C PRO A 57 2.88 12.33 13.50
N ARG A 58 2.55 11.45 12.54
CA ARG A 58 1.74 11.78 11.36
C ARG A 58 0.52 10.87 11.21
N ALA A 59 0.10 10.22 12.29
CA ALA A 59 -1.08 9.35 12.26
C ALA A 59 -2.31 10.09 11.67
N PHE A 60 -3.06 9.42 10.79
CA PHE A 60 -4.12 10.05 10.01
C PHE A 60 -5.38 9.20 9.89
N GLY A 61 -6.48 9.81 9.48
CA GLY A 61 -7.79 9.18 9.31
C GLY A 61 -8.88 10.21 9.62
N PRO A 62 -10.12 10.05 9.11
CA PRO A 62 -11.20 11.01 9.34
C PRO A 62 -11.91 10.84 10.69
N GLY A 63 -11.93 9.63 11.28
CA GLY A 63 -12.76 9.31 12.46
C GLY A 63 -12.00 9.16 13.78
N GLU A 64 -12.52 8.33 14.69
CA GLU A 64 -11.92 8.09 16.00
C GLU A 64 -10.61 7.30 15.90
N TRP A 65 -10.52 6.40 14.92
CA TRP A 65 -9.35 5.57 14.68
C TRP A 65 -8.48 6.16 13.57
N VAL A 66 -7.18 6.15 13.81
CA VAL A 66 -6.15 6.68 12.91
C VAL A 66 -5.11 5.61 12.61
N LEU A 67 -4.60 5.62 11.39
CA LEU A 67 -3.50 4.76 10.97
C LEU A 67 -2.17 5.39 11.41
N ASP A 68 -1.34 4.62 12.11
CA ASP A 68 0.01 5.06 12.47
C ASP A 68 0.85 5.38 11.22
N LEU A 69 1.52 6.53 11.22
CA LEU A 69 2.40 6.97 10.15
C LEU A 69 3.57 7.78 10.74
N GLY A 70 4.79 7.30 10.46
CA GLY A 70 6.03 7.92 10.92
C GLY A 70 6.35 9.26 10.27
N ALA A 71 7.46 9.85 10.73
CA ALA A 71 8.05 11.00 10.04
C ALA A 71 8.41 10.62 8.59
N PRO A 72 8.35 11.56 7.63
CA PRO A 72 8.84 11.30 6.29
C PRO A 72 10.35 11.00 6.35
N ASP A 73 10.76 9.94 5.67
CA ASP A 73 12.16 9.62 5.44
C ASP A 73 12.30 8.83 4.13
N ILE A 74 13.52 8.74 3.62
CA ILE A 74 13.87 7.86 2.51
C ILE A 74 14.58 6.65 3.11
N PRO A 75 14.00 5.43 3.01
CA PRO A 75 14.63 4.23 3.52
C PRO A 75 15.89 3.89 2.70
N ALA A 76 16.82 3.18 3.31
CA ALA A 76 18.15 2.96 2.78
C ALA A 76 18.13 2.07 1.53
N ASN A 77 17.15 1.18 1.40
CA ASN A 77 16.89 0.42 0.17
C ASN A 77 16.57 1.32 -1.04
N GLU A 78 16.13 2.58 -0.82
CA GLU A 78 15.76 3.53 -1.87
C GLU A 78 16.89 4.50 -2.25
N TYR A 79 18.06 4.42 -1.60
CA TYR A 79 19.19 5.32 -1.90
C TYR A 79 19.67 5.17 -3.34
N ALA A 80 19.64 3.94 -3.87
CA ALA A 80 19.96 3.68 -5.26
C ALA A 80 18.96 4.30 -6.23
N GLU A 81 17.68 4.40 -5.86
CA GLU A 81 16.66 5.06 -6.65
C GLU A 81 16.85 6.57 -6.66
N VAL A 82 17.10 7.18 -5.49
CA VAL A 82 17.44 8.61 -5.39
C VAL A 82 18.65 8.96 -6.26
N ALA A 83 19.69 8.13 -6.25
CA ALA A 83 20.86 8.32 -7.10
C ALA A 83 20.52 8.22 -8.60
N ARG A 84 19.66 7.28 -9.00
CA ARG A 84 19.18 7.15 -10.39
C ARG A 84 18.37 8.36 -10.82
N GLN A 85 17.46 8.84 -9.98
CA GLN A 85 16.64 10.03 -10.25
C GLN A 85 17.50 11.28 -10.48
N ALA A 86 18.47 11.52 -9.59
CA ALA A 86 19.40 12.64 -9.73
C ALA A 86 20.27 12.52 -11.00
N ALA A 87 20.80 11.33 -11.28
CA ALA A 87 21.58 11.07 -12.50
C ALA A 87 20.73 11.20 -13.79
N GLY A 88 19.42 10.95 -13.69
CA GLY A 88 18.44 11.15 -14.75
C GLY A 88 18.02 12.61 -14.96
N GLY A 89 18.57 13.56 -14.18
CA GLY A 89 18.32 14.99 -14.33
C GLY A 89 17.20 15.56 -13.45
N MET A 90 16.64 14.77 -12.53
CA MET A 90 15.69 15.28 -11.54
C MET A 90 16.40 16.19 -10.53
N THR A 91 15.80 17.34 -10.21
CA THR A 91 16.38 18.26 -9.21
C THR A 91 16.27 17.69 -7.80
N VAL A 92 17.25 17.98 -6.94
CA VAL A 92 17.22 17.61 -5.51
C VAL A 92 15.95 18.12 -4.82
N ALA A 93 15.48 19.32 -5.19
CA ALA A 93 14.24 19.89 -4.66
C ALA A 93 13.00 19.07 -5.03
N LYS A 94 12.92 18.56 -6.27
CA LYS A 94 11.82 17.67 -6.70
C LYS A 94 11.86 16.34 -5.98
N ILE A 95 13.05 15.74 -5.83
CA ILE A 95 13.22 14.50 -5.06
C ILE A 95 12.77 14.73 -3.60
N ALA A 96 13.18 15.83 -2.99
CA ALA A 96 12.78 16.17 -1.62
C ALA A 96 11.25 16.30 -1.48
N ASP A 97 10.60 16.97 -2.42
CA ASP A 97 9.15 17.13 -2.48
C ASP A 97 8.42 15.77 -2.62
N ASP A 98 8.86 14.93 -3.58
CA ASP A 98 8.26 13.61 -3.85
C ASP A 98 8.35 12.69 -2.63
N TRP A 99 9.46 12.73 -1.90
CA TRP A 99 9.65 11.94 -0.68
C TRP A 99 9.13 12.64 0.58
N SER A 100 8.62 13.87 0.45
CA SER A 100 8.22 14.73 1.58
C SER A 100 9.32 14.94 2.63
N VAL A 101 10.59 14.93 2.22
CA VAL A 101 11.76 15.16 3.08
C VAL A 101 12.39 16.52 2.81
N SER A 102 13.41 16.90 3.59
CA SER A 102 14.16 18.13 3.33
C SER A 102 15.17 17.96 2.19
N VAL A 103 15.56 19.06 1.54
CA VAL A 103 16.63 19.08 0.54
C VAL A 103 17.93 18.53 1.13
N GLU A 104 18.26 18.93 2.36
CA GLU A 104 19.45 18.48 3.08
C GLU A 104 19.44 16.95 3.28
N ARG A 105 18.28 16.34 3.48
CA ARG A 105 18.17 14.88 3.61
C ARG A 105 18.52 14.17 2.31
N VAL A 106 18.06 14.69 1.17
CA VAL A 106 18.42 14.14 -0.15
C VAL A 106 19.91 14.33 -0.42
N GLU A 107 20.49 15.48 -0.08
CA GLU A 107 21.93 15.73 -0.22
C GLU A 107 22.78 14.78 0.64
N GLN A 108 22.34 14.49 1.88
CA GLN A 108 22.98 13.50 2.74
C GLN A 108 22.99 12.10 2.10
N ILE A 109 21.91 11.72 1.43
CA ILE A 109 21.79 10.43 0.74
C ILE A 109 22.71 10.38 -0.48
N LEU A 110 22.70 11.42 -1.30
CA LEU A 110 23.54 11.51 -2.50
C LEU A 110 25.05 11.55 -2.17
N THR A 111 25.41 11.99 -0.98
CA THR A 111 26.80 12.01 -0.49
C THR A 111 27.15 10.80 0.38
N HIS A 112 26.20 9.88 0.61
CA HIS A 112 26.44 8.67 1.38
C HIS A 112 27.50 7.78 0.69
N THR A 113 28.49 7.34 1.47
CA THR A 113 29.52 6.40 1.03
C THR A 113 29.54 5.17 1.92
N GLY A 114 29.65 3.99 1.32
CA GLY A 114 29.63 2.72 2.05
C GLY A 114 28.36 1.93 1.78
N ALA A 115 28.20 0.82 2.50
CA ALA A 115 26.97 0.05 2.47
C ALA A 115 25.90 0.75 3.34
N PRO A 116 24.65 0.91 2.86
CA PRO A 116 23.58 1.41 3.69
C PRO A 116 23.32 0.46 4.87
N GLU A 117 22.93 1.04 6.01
CA GLU A 117 22.40 0.25 7.12
C GLU A 117 21.04 -0.35 6.73
N PRO A 118 20.66 -1.52 7.29
CA PRO A 118 19.33 -2.09 7.07
C PRO A 118 18.22 -1.13 7.49
N ASP A 119 17.10 -1.14 6.77
CA ASP A 119 15.93 -0.33 7.10
C ASP A 119 15.41 -0.67 8.49
N ALA A 120 15.22 0.35 9.32
CA ALA A 120 14.63 0.24 10.65
C ALA A 120 13.10 0.44 10.56
N THR A 121 12.43 -0.39 9.77
CA THR A 121 10.97 -0.30 9.58
C THR A 121 10.25 -1.02 10.73
N PRO A 122 9.29 -0.36 11.40
CA PRO A 122 8.51 -0.98 12.46
C PRO A 122 7.63 -2.10 11.91
N ILE A 123 7.46 -3.16 12.69
CA ILE A 123 6.48 -4.20 12.36
C ILE A 123 5.09 -3.60 12.47
N THR A 124 4.29 -3.75 11.42
CA THR A 124 2.89 -3.31 11.40
C THR A 124 1.94 -4.46 11.78
N THR A 125 0.73 -4.17 12.26
CA THR A 125 -0.30 -5.18 12.55
C THR A 125 -1.06 -5.61 11.29
N ILE A 126 -1.94 -6.63 11.40
CA ILE A 126 -2.89 -6.95 10.32
C ILE A 126 -3.82 -5.76 10.08
N ALA A 127 -4.29 -5.11 11.15
CA ALA A 127 -5.12 -3.92 11.05
C ALA A 127 -4.46 -2.78 10.31
N TRP A 128 -3.19 -2.51 10.58
CA TRP A 128 -2.43 -1.50 9.85
C TRP A 128 -2.36 -1.81 8.36
N ARG A 129 -2.04 -3.05 7.98
CA ARG A 129 -1.88 -3.45 6.57
C ARG A 129 -3.20 -3.39 5.80
N LEU A 130 -4.30 -3.84 6.40
CA LEU A 130 -5.62 -3.73 5.78
C LEU A 130 -6.05 -2.26 5.66
N ALA A 131 -5.84 -1.44 6.70
CA ALA A 131 -6.12 -0.01 6.64
C ALA A 131 -5.27 0.69 5.56
N HIS A 132 -3.98 0.34 5.46
CA HIS A 132 -3.05 0.83 4.46
C HIS A 132 -3.54 0.56 3.04
N LEU A 133 -3.82 -0.70 2.72
CA LEU A 133 -4.38 -1.07 1.43
C LEU A 133 -5.73 -0.41 1.17
N HIS A 134 -6.61 -0.33 2.18
CA HIS A 134 -7.94 0.22 2.01
C HIS A 134 -7.90 1.70 1.62
N PHE A 135 -7.10 2.53 2.30
CA PHE A 135 -7.00 3.95 1.92
C PHE A 135 -6.30 4.14 0.57
N GLN A 136 -5.27 3.33 0.27
CA GLN A 136 -4.57 3.38 -1.01
C GLN A 136 -5.48 3.03 -2.18
N PHE A 137 -6.23 1.93 -2.10
CA PHE A 137 -7.14 1.54 -3.19
C PHE A 137 -8.36 2.47 -3.30
N ALA A 138 -8.90 2.95 -2.19
CA ALA A 138 -9.99 3.92 -2.22
C ALA A 138 -9.54 5.25 -2.87
N GLY A 139 -8.39 5.76 -2.46
CA GLY A 139 -7.79 6.98 -3.01
C GLY A 139 -7.30 6.81 -4.43
N GLY A 140 -6.65 5.70 -4.75
CA GLY A 140 -6.24 5.36 -6.11
C GLY A 140 -7.44 5.34 -7.05
N TRP A 141 -8.57 4.76 -6.62
CA TRP A 141 -9.80 4.80 -7.40
C TRP A 141 -10.31 6.23 -7.60
N GLU A 142 -10.41 7.04 -6.53
CA GLU A 142 -10.89 8.42 -6.62
C GLU A 142 -10.02 9.30 -7.52
N TRP A 143 -8.71 9.04 -7.54
CA TRP A 143 -7.76 9.85 -8.30
C TRP A 143 -7.46 9.33 -9.71
N THR A 144 -7.92 8.13 -10.03
CA THR A 144 -7.83 7.55 -11.38
C THR A 144 -9.17 7.66 -12.12
N PHE A 145 -10.26 7.26 -11.47
CA PHE A 145 -11.59 7.12 -12.08
C PHE A 145 -12.65 8.06 -11.48
N GLY A 146 -12.39 8.61 -10.29
CA GLY A 146 -13.28 9.52 -9.59
C GLY A 146 -13.12 10.98 -9.97
N GLU A 147 -13.60 11.88 -9.10
CA GLU A 147 -13.64 13.32 -9.35
C GLU A 147 -12.35 14.04 -8.93
N ARG A 148 -11.42 13.34 -8.26
CA ARG A 148 -10.18 13.90 -7.70
C ARG A 148 -10.43 15.03 -6.69
N ARG A 149 -11.46 14.88 -5.86
CA ARG A 149 -11.87 15.94 -4.90
C ARG A 149 -11.54 15.63 -3.46
N GLN A 150 -11.49 14.35 -3.11
CA GLN A 150 -11.28 13.93 -1.74
C GLN A 150 -9.83 13.51 -1.52
N ASP A 151 -9.23 14.03 -0.44
CA ASP A 151 -7.93 13.56 0.03
C ASP A 151 -8.03 12.06 0.39
N PRO A 152 -7.18 11.18 -0.16
CA PRO A 152 -7.16 9.76 0.16
C PRO A 152 -7.12 9.44 1.67
N LYS A 153 -6.44 10.28 2.47
CA LYS A 153 -6.33 10.11 3.93
C LYS A 153 -7.65 10.34 4.68
N LEU A 154 -8.66 10.88 3.99
CA LEU A 154 -10.01 11.13 4.53
C LEU A 154 -11.06 10.17 3.96
N MET A 155 -10.68 9.24 3.08
CA MET A 155 -11.64 8.37 2.38
C MET A 155 -12.13 7.19 3.22
N VAL A 156 -11.30 6.70 4.13
CA VAL A 156 -11.59 5.50 4.91
C VAL A 156 -11.67 5.87 6.37
N ASP A 157 -12.85 5.70 6.97
CA ASP A 157 -13.00 5.70 8.42
C ASP A 157 -12.57 4.32 8.96
N PHE A 158 -11.41 4.29 9.63
CA PHE A 158 -10.81 3.06 10.13
C PHE A 158 -11.64 2.49 11.29
N ASP A 159 -11.73 1.16 11.35
CA ASP A 159 -12.63 0.47 12.26
C ASP A 159 -11.86 -0.66 12.96
N PRO A 160 -11.91 -0.78 14.30
CA PRO A 160 -11.26 -1.88 15.02
C PRO A 160 -11.93 -3.23 14.77
N SER A 161 -13.11 -3.27 14.16
CA SER A 161 -13.76 -4.51 13.75
C SER A 161 -13.18 -5.03 12.43
N ALA A 162 -12.68 -6.26 12.47
CA ALA A 162 -12.19 -6.99 11.31
C ALA A 162 -13.32 -7.22 10.30
N ALA A 163 -14.52 -7.56 10.78
CA ALA A 163 -15.66 -7.89 9.93
C ALA A 163 -16.11 -6.69 9.09
N SER A 164 -16.33 -5.53 9.70
CA SER A 164 -16.73 -4.31 8.98
C SER A 164 -15.61 -3.79 8.09
N THR A 165 -14.35 -3.90 8.52
CA THR A 165 -13.19 -3.54 7.69
C THR A 165 -13.13 -4.38 6.42
N LEU A 166 -13.26 -5.71 6.53
CA LEU A 166 -13.21 -6.62 5.38
C LEU A 166 -14.38 -6.40 4.42
N GLU A 167 -15.60 -6.18 4.93
CA GLU A 167 -16.76 -5.87 4.10
C GLU A 167 -16.52 -4.64 3.22
N ARG A 168 -16.08 -3.53 3.82
CA ARG A 168 -15.82 -2.28 3.10
C ARG A 168 -14.61 -2.40 2.17
N PHE A 169 -13.54 -3.04 2.65
CA PHE A 169 -12.31 -3.25 1.87
C PHE A 169 -12.58 -4.02 0.59
N TRP A 170 -13.32 -5.14 0.67
CA TRP A 170 -13.62 -5.92 -0.53
C TRP A 170 -14.51 -5.17 -1.52
N SER A 171 -15.45 -4.36 -1.04
CA SER A 171 -16.24 -3.50 -1.94
C SER A 171 -15.36 -2.51 -2.72
N VAL A 172 -14.31 -1.96 -2.10
CA VAL A 172 -13.35 -1.07 -2.76
C VAL A 172 -12.49 -1.84 -3.77
N ILE A 173 -11.99 -3.02 -3.39
CA ILE A 173 -11.18 -3.88 -4.26
C ILE A 173 -11.96 -4.32 -5.50
N ASP A 174 -13.24 -4.68 -5.33
CA ASP A 174 -14.10 -5.09 -6.44
C ASP A 174 -14.37 -3.92 -7.39
N ARG A 175 -14.66 -2.73 -6.83
CA ARG A 175 -14.84 -1.51 -7.62
C ARG A 175 -13.58 -1.12 -8.41
N TRP A 176 -12.41 -1.24 -7.79
CA TRP A 176 -11.13 -1.01 -8.46
C TRP A 176 -10.97 -1.97 -9.63
N ARG A 177 -11.12 -3.27 -9.38
CA ARG A 177 -10.98 -4.33 -10.38
C ARG A 177 -11.94 -4.15 -11.56
N ASP A 178 -13.20 -3.81 -11.29
CA ASP A 178 -14.22 -3.59 -12.31
C ASP A 178 -13.89 -2.37 -13.18
N SER A 179 -13.38 -1.30 -12.58
CA SER A 179 -12.99 -0.09 -13.31
C SER A 179 -11.76 -0.33 -14.18
N VAL A 180 -10.75 -1.05 -13.66
CA VAL A 180 -9.56 -1.45 -14.42
C VAL A 180 -9.92 -2.36 -15.59
N ALA A 181 -10.92 -3.23 -15.43
CA ALA A 181 -11.39 -4.11 -16.51
C ALA A 181 -11.88 -3.36 -17.76
N ALA A 182 -12.31 -2.11 -17.61
CA ALA A 182 -12.86 -1.28 -18.67
C ALA A 182 -11.83 -0.34 -19.31
N VAL A 183 -10.58 -0.36 -18.85
CA VAL A 183 -9.50 0.50 -19.33
C VAL A 183 -9.09 0.10 -20.76
N SER A 184 -8.99 1.07 -21.65
CA SER A 184 -8.52 0.84 -23.03
C SER A 184 -7.00 0.78 -23.13
N ASP A 185 -6.48 0.20 -24.22
CA ASP A 185 -5.04 0.21 -24.50
C ASP A 185 -4.44 1.63 -24.53
N GLU A 186 -5.17 2.62 -25.04
CA GLU A 186 -4.74 4.02 -25.04
C GLU A 186 -4.63 4.58 -23.62
N GLN A 187 -5.60 4.26 -22.74
CA GLN A 187 -5.57 4.68 -21.35
C GLN A 187 -4.43 4.01 -20.57
N LEU A 188 -4.09 2.75 -20.88
CA LEU A 188 -2.91 2.07 -20.30
C LEU A 188 -1.61 2.81 -20.58
N ASP A 189 -1.48 3.35 -21.79
CA ASP A 189 -0.29 4.05 -22.26
C ASP A 189 -0.32 5.56 -21.89
N THR A 190 -1.41 6.05 -21.31
CA THR A 190 -1.57 7.46 -20.93
C THR A 190 -0.81 7.78 -19.65
N VAL A 191 0.17 8.68 -19.75
CA VAL A 191 0.87 9.27 -18.60
C VAL A 191 -0.07 10.20 -17.85
N GLY A 192 -0.13 10.05 -16.52
CA GLY A 192 -0.98 10.88 -15.67
C GLY A 192 -2.48 10.59 -15.77
N PHE A 193 -2.84 9.39 -16.24
CA PHE A 193 -4.20 8.88 -16.14
C PHE A 193 -4.62 8.69 -14.67
N SER A 194 -3.75 8.08 -13.85
CA SER A 194 -3.81 8.23 -12.39
C SER A 194 -3.09 9.51 -11.97
N GLN A 195 -3.64 10.21 -10.98
CA GLN A 195 -3.03 11.41 -10.40
C GLN A 195 -3.02 11.30 -8.87
N TYR A 196 -2.82 10.09 -8.34
CA TYR A 196 -2.81 9.86 -6.90
C TYR A 196 -1.80 10.79 -6.20
N PRO A 197 -2.21 11.55 -5.17
CA PRO A 197 -1.42 12.67 -4.66
C PRO A 197 -0.28 12.24 -3.73
N TYR A 198 -0.15 10.95 -3.40
CA TYR A 198 0.88 10.41 -2.51
C TYR A 198 1.83 9.45 -3.21
N SER A 199 1.91 9.54 -4.54
CA SER A 199 2.87 8.83 -5.37
C SER A 199 3.24 9.71 -6.58
N ASN A 200 4.15 9.22 -7.40
CA ASN A 200 4.52 9.84 -8.67
C ASN A 200 3.65 9.32 -9.85
N ASP A 201 2.44 8.82 -9.59
CA ASP A 201 1.54 8.27 -10.62
C ASP A 201 1.35 9.20 -11.82
N ALA A 202 1.30 10.50 -11.57
CA ALA A 202 1.13 11.55 -12.58
C ALA A 202 2.24 11.53 -13.65
N ASP A 203 3.42 11.03 -13.30
CA ASP A 203 4.62 11.01 -14.13
C ASP A 203 4.77 9.68 -14.91
N HIS A 204 3.89 8.69 -14.69
CA HIS A 204 4.00 7.35 -15.28
C HIS A 204 2.80 6.96 -16.15
N PRO A 205 3.01 6.12 -17.19
CA PRO A 205 1.92 5.45 -17.88
C PRO A 205 1.09 4.60 -16.92
N PHE A 206 -0.24 4.56 -17.11
CA PHE A 206 -1.14 3.87 -16.19
C PHE A 206 -0.82 2.38 -16.01
N ILE A 207 -0.31 1.71 -17.05
CA ILE A 207 0.09 0.29 -16.94
C ILE A 207 1.17 0.06 -15.88
N THR A 208 2.09 1.01 -15.69
CA THR A 208 3.13 0.95 -14.65
C THR A 208 2.51 1.15 -13.27
N VAL A 209 1.60 2.11 -13.15
CA VAL A 209 0.83 2.38 -11.92
C VAL A 209 0.02 1.14 -11.51
N LEU A 210 -0.67 0.51 -12.47
CA LEU A 210 -1.44 -0.71 -12.23
C LEU A 210 -0.55 -1.88 -11.79
N SER A 211 0.61 -2.05 -12.41
CA SER A 211 1.59 -3.05 -11.97
C SER A 211 2.07 -2.80 -10.54
N GLY A 212 2.26 -1.54 -10.14
CA GLY A 212 2.58 -1.16 -8.77
C GLY A 212 1.46 -1.51 -7.79
N ALA A 213 0.22 -1.15 -8.10
CA ALA A 213 -0.94 -1.46 -7.27
C ALA A 213 -1.12 -2.98 -7.05
N ASN A 214 -0.89 -3.79 -8.09
CA ASN A 214 -0.87 -5.25 -7.96
C ASN A 214 0.22 -5.73 -7.00
N LEU A 215 1.43 -5.17 -7.13
CA LEU A 215 2.57 -5.52 -6.28
C LEU A 215 2.28 -5.19 -4.81
N GLU A 216 1.73 -4.01 -4.52
CA GLU A 216 1.33 -3.59 -3.17
C GLU A 216 0.30 -4.55 -2.55
N LEU A 217 -0.74 -4.92 -3.30
CA LEU A 217 -1.74 -5.89 -2.85
C LEU A 217 -1.10 -7.24 -2.53
N ILE A 218 -0.27 -7.77 -3.43
CA ILE A 218 0.40 -9.07 -3.25
C ILE A 218 1.33 -9.03 -2.04
N HIS A 219 2.15 -7.99 -1.95
CA HIS A 219 3.13 -7.81 -0.88
C HIS A 219 2.45 -7.83 0.48
N HIS A 220 1.47 -6.95 0.70
CA HIS A 220 0.81 -6.84 1.99
C HIS A 220 -0.11 -8.02 2.32
N MET A 221 -0.75 -8.65 1.32
CA MET A 221 -1.52 -9.87 1.56
C MET A 221 -0.65 -11.06 1.95
N ALA A 222 0.57 -11.16 1.41
CA ALA A 222 1.54 -12.16 1.83
C ALA A 222 1.99 -11.95 3.29
N GLU A 223 2.26 -10.70 3.68
CA GLU A 223 2.61 -10.36 5.06
C GLU A 223 1.47 -10.61 6.03
N ILE A 224 0.22 -10.28 5.65
CA ILE A 224 -0.97 -10.62 6.43
C ILE A 224 -1.05 -12.14 6.61
N ALA A 225 -0.88 -12.92 5.54
CA ALA A 225 -0.92 -14.38 5.64
C ALA A 225 0.14 -14.92 6.62
N LEU A 226 1.36 -14.37 6.60
CA LEU A 226 2.41 -14.70 7.55
C LEU A 226 2.01 -14.36 9.00
N LEU A 227 1.46 -13.16 9.25
CA LEU A 227 1.01 -12.77 10.58
C LEU A 227 -0.11 -13.67 11.10
N ARG A 228 -1.03 -14.10 10.23
CA ARG A 228 -2.07 -15.07 10.60
C ARG A 228 -1.50 -16.44 10.94
N ASP A 229 -0.47 -16.88 10.23
CA ASP A 229 0.21 -18.15 10.52
C ASP A 229 0.93 -18.07 11.88
N LEU A 230 1.61 -16.95 12.18
CA LEU A 230 2.22 -16.69 13.49
C LEU A 230 1.17 -16.63 14.61
N TRP A 231 0.05 -15.95 14.38
CA TRP A 231 -1.07 -15.89 15.32
C TRP A 231 -1.57 -17.29 15.66
N ARG A 232 -1.78 -18.14 14.65
CA ARG A 232 -2.22 -19.53 14.88
C ARG A 232 -1.18 -20.35 15.65
N SER A 233 0.12 -20.16 15.38
CA SER A 233 1.18 -20.89 16.08
C SER A 233 1.37 -20.48 17.55
N ARG A 234 1.00 -19.26 17.93
CA ARG A 234 1.14 -18.79 19.33
C ARG A 234 0.26 -19.59 20.30
N PHE A 235 -0.79 -20.21 19.77
CA PHE A 235 -1.75 -21.03 20.51
C PHE A 235 -1.51 -22.53 20.35
N THR A 236 -0.57 -22.95 19.50
CA THR A 236 -0.14 -24.34 19.48
C THR A 236 0.87 -24.56 20.60
N THR A 237 0.47 -25.28 21.65
CA THR A 237 1.40 -25.76 22.69
C THR A 237 2.51 -26.58 22.02
N PRO A 238 3.79 -26.41 22.40
CA PRO A 238 4.84 -27.33 21.98
C PRO A 238 4.42 -28.75 22.39
N GLY A 239 4.28 -29.63 21.40
CA GLY A 239 4.02 -31.06 21.62
C GLY A 239 5.19 -31.77 22.28
#